data_AF-A0A7S2Y9G4-F1
#
_entry.id   AF-A0A7S2Y9G4-F1
#
_cell.length_a   1.000
_cell.length_b   1.000
_cell.length_c   1.000
_cell.angle_alpha   90.00
_cell.angle_beta   90.00
_cell.angle_gamma   90.00
#
_symmetry.space_group_name_H-M   'P 1'
#
loop_
_entity.id
_entity.type
_entity.pdbx_description
1 polymer ?
#
loop_
_entity_poly.entity_id
_entity_poly.type
_entity_poly.pdbx_seq_one_letter_code
_entity_poly.pdbx_strand_id
1 'polypeptide(L)'
;MLEKFQLLLDTMENSDMPETCTYRMNVTKWANFVIKTVKENPEDPEFVEDEVRMGQVEELIEMADNEMICMKMYIKEKFWLEVDPEGPEIDFNPDPMKDELGADSDPRTRQKILDDIERLKNWVDDDEEYDEYEGPPDHEGI
;
A
#
# COMPACT_ATOMS: atom_id res chain seq x y z
N MET A 1 19.55 -6.44 2.96
CA MET A 1 18.37 -6.12 3.80
C MET A 1 18.45 -4.71 4.40
N LEU A 2 19.36 -4.43 5.33
CA LEU A 2 19.44 -3.14 6.05
C LEU A 2 19.43 -1.90 5.13
N GLU A 3 20.17 -1.96 4.02
CA GLU A 3 20.26 -0.85 3.05
C GLU A 3 18.89 -0.49 2.44
N LYS A 4 18.05 -1.48 2.13
CA LYS A 4 16.73 -1.25 1.54
C LYS A 4 15.78 -0.58 2.52
N PHE A 5 15.76 -1.06 3.77
CA PHE A 5 14.98 -0.43 4.83
C PHE A 5 15.48 0.98 5.17
N GLN A 6 16.79 1.20 5.17
CA GLN A 6 17.35 2.53 5.36
C GLN A 6 16.95 3.47 4.21
N LEU A 7 16.95 2.98 2.98
CA LEU A 7 16.52 3.74 1.82
C LEU A 7 15.04 4.15 1.90
N LEU A 8 14.16 3.29 2.44
CA LEU A 8 12.76 3.65 2.72
C LEU A 8 12.68 4.84 3.69
N LEU A 9 13.44 4.79 4.78
CA LEU A 9 13.48 5.88 5.77
C LEU A 9 14.04 7.18 5.16
N ASP A 10 15.12 7.09 4.40
CA ASP A 10 15.75 8.24 3.76
C ASP A 10 14.81 8.85 2.72
N THR A 11 14.09 8.03 1.94
CA THR A 11 13.10 8.51 0.97
C THR A 11 11.93 9.21 1.66
N MET A 12 11.42 8.63 2.76
CA MET A 12 10.36 9.23 3.56
C MET A 12 10.76 10.57 4.17
N GLU A 13 11.99 10.67 4.70
CA GLU A 13 12.50 11.92 5.30
C GLU A 13 12.71 13.03 4.26
N ASN A 14 13.07 12.66 3.03
CA ASN A 14 13.21 13.60 1.92
C ASN A 14 11.88 13.94 1.22
N SER A 15 10.75 13.38 1.67
CA SER A 15 9.43 13.66 1.11
C SER A 15 8.78 14.90 1.75
N ASP A 16 7.77 15.47 1.08
CA ASP A 16 6.92 16.54 1.62
C ASP A 16 5.74 16.00 2.45
N MET A 17 5.68 14.69 2.69
CA MET A 17 4.62 14.05 3.46
C MET A 17 4.70 14.45 4.94
N PRO A 18 3.62 14.97 5.54
CA PRO A 18 3.66 15.43 6.93
C PRO A 18 3.87 14.28 7.91
N GLU A 19 4.54 14.56 9.04
CA GLU A 19 4.78 13.56 10.11
C GLU A 19 3.48 12.98 10.71
N THR A 20 2.38 13.71 10.60
CA THR A 20 1.05 13.26 11.05
C THR A 20 0.38 12.29 10.07
N CYS A 21 0.92 12.10 8.87
CA CYS A 21 0.38 11.14 7.91
C CYS A 21 0.55 9.71 8.45
N THR A 22 -0.55 8.96 8.54
CA THR A 22 -0.54 7.59 9.07
C THR A 22 0.33 6.65 8.25
N TYR A 23 0.38 6.81 6.92
CA TYR A 23 1.25 6.01 6.06
C TYR A 23 2.73 6.24 6.42
N ARG A 24 3.19 7.50 6.51
CA ARG A 24 4.55 7.84 7.00
C ARG A 24 4.84 7.20 8.35
N MET A 25 3.94 7.34 9.31
CA MET A 25 4.11 6.79 10.65
C MET A 25 4.27 5.27 10.63
N ASN A 26 3.45 4.56 9.84
CA ASN A 26 3.46 3.10 9.80
C ASN A 26 4.71 2.55 9.12
N VAL A 27 5.07 3.07 7.94
CA VAL A 27 6.27 2.63 7.22
C VAL A 27 7.53 2.93 8.03
N THR A 28 7.60 4.11 8.66
CA THR A 28 8.73 4.48 9.52
C THR A 28 8.86 3.54 10.72
N LYS A 29 7.75 3.22 11.39
CA LYS A 29 7.77 2.28 12.54
C LYS A 29 8.22 0.89 12.11
N TRP A 30 7.67 0.38 11.02
CA TRP A 30 8.00 -0.94 10.49
C TRP A 30 9.48 -1.02 10.08
N ALA A 31 9.97 -0.07 9.28
CA ALA A 31 11.36 -0.08 8.83
C ALA A 31 12.35 0.05 10.00
N ASN A 32 12.06 0.90 10.99
CA ASN A 32 12.88 0.99 12.19
C ASN A 32 12.86 -0.30 13.02
N PHE A 33 11.71 -0.96 13.14
CA PHE A 33 11.61 -2.25 13.83
C PHE A 33 12.48 -3.31 13.15
N VAL A 34 12.36 -3.49 11.83
CA VAL A 34 13.19 -4.45 11.09
C VAL A 34 14.68 -4.12 11.19
N ILE A 35 15.08 -2.86 11.00
CA ILE A 35 16.47 -2.42 11.13
C ILE A 35 17.01 -2.74 12.53
N LYS A 36 16.22 -2.46 13.57
CA LYS A 36 16.63 -2.73 14.95
C LYS A 36 16.84 -4.23 15.16
N THR A 37 15.87 -5.06 14.80
CA THR A 37 15.93 -6.52 14.99
C THR A 37 17.14 -7.14 14.29
N VAL A 38 17.42 -6.72 13.04
CA VAL A 38 18.58 -7.20 12.27
C VAL A 38 19.90 -6.70 12.86
N LYS A 39 19.97 -5.45 13.34
CA LYS A 39 21.19 -4.91 13.98
C LYS A 39 21.51 -5.60 15.30
N GLU A 40 20.49 -6.00 16.06
CA GLU A 40 20.66 -6.72 17.32
C GLU A 40 21.04 -8.19 17.10
N ASN A 41 20.71 -8.76 15.93
CA ASN A 41 20.90 -10.19 15.61
C ASN A 41 21.49 -10.39 14.18
N PRO A 42 22.70 -9.88 13.88
CA PRO A 42 23.21 -9.78 12.51
C PRO A 42 23.55 -11.12 11.84
N GLU A 43 23.78 -12.17 12.62
CA GLU A 43 24.18 -13.51 12.15
C GLU A 43 23.11 -14.57 12.45
N ASP A 44 21.90 -14.15 12.80
CA ASP A 44 20.80 -15.03 13.20
C ASP A 44 19.53 -14.73 12.38
N PRO A 45 19.50 -15.13 11.10
CA PRO A 45 18.35 -14.90 10.23
C PRO A 45 17.09 -15.58 10.76
N GLU A 46 17.19 -16.78 11.35
CA GLU A 46 16.03 -17.49 11.93
C GLU A 46 15.39 -16.69 13.06
N PHE A 47 16.19 -16.08 13.95
CA PHE A 47 15.65 -15.19 14.98
C PHE A 47 14.95 -13.97 14.37
N VAL A 48 15.54 -13.37 13.33
CA VAL A 48 14.92 -12.23 12.63
C VAL A 48 13.56 -12.62 12.05
N GLU A 49 13.46 -13.81 11.44
CA GLU A 49 12.20 -14.33 10.88
C GLU A 49 11.13 -14.55 11.96
N ASP A 50 11.51 -15.19 13.08
CA ASP A 50 10.61 -15.49 14.20
C ASP A 50 10.11 -14.22 14.93
N GLU A 51 10.97 -13.21 15.02
CA GLU A 51 10.64 -11.95 15.70
C GLU A 51 9.83 -11.02 14.79
N VAL A 52 10.19 -10.92 13.50
CA VAL A 52 9.49 -10.03 12.56
C VAL A 52 8.17 -10.66 12.08
N ARG A 53 8.08 -11.99 12.00
CA ARG A 53 6.87 -12.75 11.67
C ARG A 53 6.23 -12.38 10.33
N MET A 54 7.07 -12.13 9.34
CA MET A 54 6.66 -11.76 7.98
C MET A 54 7.28 -12.69 6.94
N GLY A 55 7.48 -13.95 7.30
CA GLY A 55 8.10 -14.94 6.43
C GLY A 55 9.63 -14.89 6.49
N GLN A 56 10.27 -15.27 5.39
CA GLN A 56 11.74 -15.40 5.32
C GLN A 56 12.46 -14.06 5.17
N VAL A 57 13.74 -14.02 5.51
CA VAL A 57 14.56 -12.80 5.34
C VAL A 57 14.62 -12.33 3.88
N GLU A 58 14.56 -13.23 2.91
CA GLU A 58 14.46 -12.91 1.49
C GLU A 58 13.11 -12.24 1.15
N GLU A 59 12.01 -12.75 1.69
CA GLU A 59 10.67 -12.16 1.49
C GLU A 59 10.60 -10.75 2.10
N LEU A 60 11.26 -10.51 3.23
CA LEU A 60 11.40 -9.16 3.81
C LEU A 60 12.15 -8.18 2.91
N ILE A 61 13.14 -8.66 2.15
CA ILE A 61 13.88 -7.85 1.17
C ILE A 61 12.96 -7.48 0.01
N GLU A 62 12.19 -8.45 -0.50
CA GLU A 62 11.21 -8.22 -1.57
C GLU A 62 10.09 -7.27 -1.12
N MET A 63 9.60 -7.41 0.11
CA MET A 63 8.63 -6.49 0.70
C MET A 63 9.18 -5.06 0.77
N ALA A 64 10.45 -4.87 1.11
CA ALA A 64 11.06 -3.54 1.13
C ALA A 64 11.16 -2.92 -0.29
N ASP A 65 11.39 -3.74 -1.32
CA ASP A 65 11.40 -3.27 -2.71
C ASP A 65 9.99 -2.91 -3.19
N ASN A 66 9.00 -3.75 -2.90
CA ASN A 66 7.60 -3.47 -3.21
C ASN A 66 7.11 -2.21 -2.49
N GLU A 67 7.49 -2.04 -1.22
CA GLU A 67 7.14 -0.83 -0.47
C GLU A 67 7.78 0.42 -1.08
N MET A 68 9.00 0.33 -1.62
CA MET A 68 9.63 1.46 -2.30
C MET A 68 8.86 1.89 -3.55
N ILE A 69 8.33 0.92 -4.31
CA ILE A 69 7.48 1.19 -5.48
C ILE A 69 6.19 1.89 -5.02
N CYS A 70 5.51 1.33 -4.02
CA CYS A 70 4.30 1.92 -3.43
C CYS A 70 4.55 3.34 -2.90
N MET A 71 5.62 3.54 -2.14
CA MET A 71 5.96 4.83 -1.53
C MET A 71 6.20 5.91 -2.57
N LYS A 72 6.93 5.60 -3.66
CA LYS A 72 7.16 6.56 -4.74
C LYS A 72 5.86 7.02 -5.38
N MET A 73 4.92 6.11 -5.60
CA MET A 73 3.60 6.45 -6.12
C MET A 73 2.80 7.27 -5.10
N TYR A 74 2.78 6.84 -3.83
CA TYR A 74 2.09 7.55 -2.75
C TYR A 74 2.57 9.00 -2.59
N ILE A 75 3.89 9.22 -2.72
CA ILE A 75 4.53 10.56 -2.73
C ILE A 75 4.14 11.34 -3.98
N LYS A 76 4.26 10.74 -5.17
CA LYS A 76 3.94 11.40 -6.46
C LYS A 76 2.49 11.92 -6.47
N GLU A 77 1.55 11.09 -6.07
CA GLU A 77 0.11 11.37 -6.11
C GLU A 77 -0.41 12.07 -4.86
N LYS A 78 0.44 12.28 -3.85
CA LYS A 78 0.10 12.93 -2.59
C LYS A 78 -1.15 12.38 -1.92
N PHE A 79 -1.29 11.06 -1.87
CA PHE A 79 -2.50 10.37 -1.38
C PHE A 79 -2.96 10.78 0.02
N TRP A 80 -2.07 11.32 0.86
CA TRP A 80 -2.45 11.88 2.16
C TRP A 80 -3.38 13.09 2.07
N LEU A 81 -3.52 13.74 0.91
CA LEU A 81 -4.45 14.84 0.67
C LEU A 81 -5.85 14.37 0.28
N GLU A 82 -5.98 13.14 -0.21
CA GLU A 82 -7.26 12.54 -0.62
C GLU A 82 -8.01 11.89 0.55
N VAL A 83 -7.38 11.78 1.72
CA VAL A 83 -8.02 11.25 2.93
C VAL A 83 -9.00 12.29 3.46
N ASP A 84 -10.28 11.93 3.48
CA ASP A 84 -11.33 12.75 4.07
C ASP A 84 -11.00 13.05 5.55
N PRO A 85 -10.84 14.32 5.95
CA PRO A 85 -10.55 14.68 7.34
C PRO A 85 -11.69 14.34 8.31
N GLU A 86 -12.93 14.22 7.82
CA GLU A 86 -14.07 13.78 8.63
C GLU A 86 -14.14 12.24 8.76
N GLY A 87 -13.32 11.54 7.98
CA GLY A 87 -13.28 10.09 7.88
C GLY A 87 -14.43 9.53 7.03
N PRO A 88 -14.36 8.24 6.66
CA PRO A 88 -15.45 7.61 5.94
C PRO A 88 -16.71 7.54 6.81
N GLU A 89 -17.87 7.72 6.21
CA GLU A 89 -19.15 7.37 6.85
C GLU A 89 -19.20 5.85 7.03
N ILE A 90 -19.19 5.39 8.28
CA ILE A 90 -19.23 3.96 8.60
C ILE A 90 -20.67 3.59 8.97
N ASP A 91 -21.32 2.79 8.12
CA ASP A 91 -22.58 2.13 8.47
C ASP A 91 -22.30 0.86 9.29
N PHE A 92 -22.64 0.90 10.58
CA PHE A 92 -22.49 -0.24 11.49
C PHE A 92 -23.63 -1.26 11.40
N ASN A 93 -24.68 -0.96 10.64
CA ASN A 93 -25.80 -1.88 10.40
C ASN A 93 -26.18 -1.86 8.92
N PRO A 94 -25.25 -2.29 8.03
CA PRO A 94 -25.51 -2.30 6.60
C PRO A 94 -26.64 -3.30 6.32
N ASP A 95 -27.61 -2.88 5.52
CA ASP A 95 -28.58 -3.80 4.96
C ASP A 95 -27.91 -4.53 3.78
N PRO A 96 -27.59 -5.83 3.91
CA PRO A 96 -26.89 -6.56 2.86
C PRO A 96 -27.73 -6.75 1.59
N MET A 97 -29.03 -6.43 1.63
CA MET A 97 -29.93 -6.53 0.47
C MET A 97 -30.16 -5.17 -0.21
N LYS A 98 -29.68 -4.06 0.38
CA LYS A 98 -29.86 -2.73 -0.18
C LYS A 98 -28.89 -2.51 -1.35
N ASP A 99 -29.45 -2.40 -2.55
CA ASP A 99 -28.71 -1.99 -3.74
C ASP A 99 -28.67 -0.45 -3.86
N GLU A 100 -27.51 0.15 -3.66
CA GLU A 100 -27.33 1.61 -3.73
C GLU A 100 -27.46 2.17 -5.17
N LEU A 101 -27.47 1.30 -6.18
CA LEU A 101 -27.72 1.66 -7.59
C LEU A 101 -29.15 1.31 -8.05
N GLY A 102 -29.95 0.70 -7.17
CA GLY A 102 -31.31 0.26 -7.45
C GLY A 102 -32.30 1.39 -7.72
N ALA A 103 -33.54 1.05 -8.09
CA ALA A 103 -34.61 2.02 -8.29
C ALA A 103 -35.01 2.77 -7.01
N ASP A 104 -34.77 2.13 -5.87
CA ASP A 104 -35.17 2.60 -4.53
C ASP A 104 -34.05 3.36 -3.82
N SER A 105 -32.90 3.58 -4.48
CA SER A 105 -31.75 4.25 -3.88
C SER A 105 -31.94 5.77 -3.82
N ASP A 106 -31.23 6.40 -2.87
CA ASP A 106 -31.20 7.85 -2.78
C ASP A 106 -30.61 8.44 -4.08
N PRO A 107 -31.32 9.32 -4.79
CA PRO A 107 -30.86 9.84 -6.08
C PRO A 107 -29.52 10.58 -6.02
N ARG A 108 -29.16 11.18 -4.88
CA ARG A 108 -27.89 11.91 -4.74
C ARG A 108 -26.74 10.95 -4.53
N THR A 109 -26.91 9.95 -3.65
CA THR A 109 -25.91 8.88 -3.45
C THR A 109 -25.67 8.14 -4.76
N ARG A 110 -26.74 7.78 -5.47
CA ARG A 110 -26.64 7.11 -6.77
C ARG A 110 -25.87 7.93 -7.80
N GLN A 111 -26.16 9.22 -7.92
CA GLN A 111 -25.47 10.08 -8.88
C GLN A 111 -23.98 10.22 -8.53
N LYS A 112 -23.65 10.41 -7.24
CA LYS A 112 -22.26 10.48 -6.78
C LYS A 112 -21.48 9.22 -7.14
N ILE A 113 -22.06 8.03 -6.91
CA ILE A 113 -21.42 6.75 -7.26
C ILE A 113 -21.16 6.67 -8.77
N LEU A 114 -22.11 7.09 -9.61
CA LEU A 114 -21.93 7.08 -11.07
C LEU A 114 -20.83 8.06 -11.53
N ASP A 115 -20.80 9.26 -10.96
CA ASP A 115 -19.79 10.28 -11.26
C ASP A 115 -18.38 9.79 -10.86
N ASP A 116 -18.26 9.16 -9.69
CA ASP A 116 -17.00 8.59 -9.21
C ASP A 116 -16.52 7.43 -10.10
N ILE A 117 -17.44 6.56 -10.56
CA ILE A 117 -17.13 5.48 -11.52
C ILE A 117 -16.64 6.04 -12.86
N GLU A 118 -17.28 7.08 -13.38
CA GLU A 118 -16.88 7.71 -14.65
C GLU A 118 -15.50 8.37 -14.52
N ARG A 119 -15.25 9.07 -13.40
CA ARG A 119 -13.93 9.64 -13.10
C ARG A 119 -12.83 8.57 -13.10
N LEU A 120 -13.08 7.41 -12.47
CA LEU A 120 -12.11 6.32 -12.40
C LEU A 120 -11.85 5.67 -13.76
N LYS A 121 -12.85 5.56 -14.62
CA LYS A 121 -12.66 5.04 -15.99
C LYS A 121 -11.68 5.91 -16.78
N ASN A 122 -11.83 7.22 -16.68
CA ASN A 122 -10.95 8.16 -17.38
C ASN A 122 -9.54 8.24 -16.77
N TRP A 123 -9.33 7.75 -15.54
CA TRP A 123 -8.01 7.66 -14.93
C TRP A 123 -7.17 6.50 -15.50
N VAL A 124 -7.82 5.42 -15.94
CA VAL A 124 -7.14 4.23 -16.51
C VAL A 124 -6.66 4.46 -17.94
N ASP A 125 -7.24 5.43 -18.67
CA ASP A 125 -6.92 5.68 -20.07
C ASP A 125 -5.67 6.57 -20.30
N ASP A 126 -5.12 7.19 -19.25
CA ASP A 126 -3.98 8.13 -19.34
C ASP A 126 -2.60 7.52 -19.02
N ASP A 127 -2.54 6.29 -18.49
CA ASP A 127 -1.27 5.57 -18.23
C ASP A 127 -1.03 4.49 -19.30
N GLU A 128 -0.03 4.74 -20.15
CA GLU A 128 0.49 3.87 -21.20
C GLU A 128 0.84 2.46 -20.71
N GLU A 129 0.45 1.46 -21.53
CA GLU A 129 1.13 0.17 -21.78
C GLU A 129 1.79 -0.50 -20.55
N TYR A 130 1.00 -1.26 -19.79
CA TYR A 130 1.56 -2.31 -18.95
C TYR A 130 2.12 -3.41 -19.86
N ASP A 131 3.45 -3.55 -19.89
CA ASP A 131 4.10 -4.76 -20.42
C ASP A 131 3.43 -5.98 -19.75
N GLU A 132 2.81 -6.83 -20.57
CA GLU A 132 2.15 -8.05 -20.14
C GLU A 132 3.18 -8.91 -19.37
N TYR A 133 2.99 -9.07 -18.06
CA TYR A 133 3.85 -9.92 -17.24
C TYR A 133 3.65 -11.37 -17.68
N GLU A 134 4.47 -11.83 -18.62
CA GLU A 134 4.65 -13.24 -18.92
C GLU A 134 5.26 -13.88 -17.67
N GLY A 135 4.44 -14.63 -16.93
CA GLY A 135 4.83 -15.28 -15.68
C GLY A 135 6.12 -16.10 -15.79
N PRO A 136 6.71 -16.51 -14.65
CA PRO A 136 7.93 -17.31 -14.68
C PRO A 136 7.70 -18.58 -15.53
N PRO A 137 8.66 -18.98 -16.37
CA PRO A 137 8.50 -20.14 -17.24
C PRO A 137 8.24 -21.39 -16.39
N ASP A 138 7.17 -22.11 -16.74
CA ASP A 138 6.79 -23.37 -16.15
C ASP A 138 8.01 -24.31 -16.13
N HIS A 139 8.53 -24.60 -14.95
CA HIS A 139 9.55 -25.64 -14.78
C HIS A 139 8.88 -27.02 -14.92
N GLU A 140 8.59 -27.42 -16.15
CA GLU A 140 8.38 -28.83 -16.49
C GLU A 140 9.75 -29.53 -16.57
N GLY A 141 10.05 -30.32 -15.54
CA GLY A 141 11.01 -31.43 -15.60
C GLY A 141 12.40 -31.14 -15.04
N ILE A 142 12.73 -31.73 -13.88
CA ILE A 142 13.43 -33.03 -13.75
C ILE A 142 13.09 -33.63 -12.39
#